data_AF-A0A1C3JRK6-F1
#
_entry.id   AF-A0A1C3JRK6-F1
#
_cell.length_a   1.000
_cell.length_b   1.000
_cell.length_c   1.000
_cell.angle_alpha   90.00
_cell.angle_beta   90.00
_cell.angle_gamma   90.00
#
_symmetry.space_group_name_H-M   'P 1'
#
loop_
_entity.id
_entity.type
_entity.pdbx_description
1 polymer ?
#
loop_
_entity_poly.entity_id
_entity_poly.type
_entity_poly.pdbx_seq_one_letter_code
_entity_poly.pdbx_strand_id
1 'polypeptide(L)'
;MGEYVDKPRYQLTHARHAPSHCLAPGLFRALQKGERKKSKLDVIYDYGKGRLIEFSGPEPLGADDLRVLQGLIAMAGPKGLILKPEPNTEDGQQLRLFLEPKWEAIDMDAIVVKGSYRALAREIGYASINYYKTVKACIERMWKVSIIVQHGSKRKGFRLLAEYESDDVAGHLYVALNPMIAEAILPDGQYIRIDMDEVRALRSENARLIHQRLCAWINPGQTERVSLDTLCGYLHQTPVTGATLRKRHERLRRALDELQSLGWLVTEYRKGIFEVQRP
;
A
#
# COMPACT_ATOMS: atom_id res chain seq x y z
N MET A 1 -6.00 -28.21 -29.14
CA MET A 1 -4.76 -27.45 -28.95
C MET A 1 -5.13 -26.16 -28.25
N GLY A 2 -4.87 -26.07 -26.95
CA GLY A 2 -5.19 -24.88 -26.18
C GLY A 2 -4.21 -23.76 -26.53
N GLU A 3 -4.74 -22.62 -26.96
CA GLU A 3 -3.97 -21.40 -27.15
C GLU A 3 -3.27 -21.05 -25.83
N TYR A 4 -1.94 -21.16 -25.82
CA TYR A 4 -1.08 -20.58 -24.80
C TYR A 4 -1.20 -19.06 -24.93
N VAL A 5 -2.14 -18.46 -24.21
CA VAL A 5 -2.16 -17.01 -24.00
C VAL A 5 -0.89 -16.68 -23.21
N ASP A 6 0.08 -16.07 -23.89
CA ASP A 6 1.32 -15.59 -23.31
C ASP A 6 0.97 -14.66 -22.14
N LYS A 7 1.15 -15.14 -20.91
CA LYS A 7 0.88 -14.32 -19.72
C LYS A 7 1.86 -13.15 -19.76
N PRO A 8 1.40 -11.89 -19.60
CA PRO A 8 2.31 -10.75 -19.55
C PRO A 8 3.39 -11.01 -18.50
N ARG A 9 4.66 -11.05 -18.94
CA ARG A 9 5.81 -11.31 -18.07
C ARG A 9 6.04 -10.09 -17.17
N TYR A 10 5.49 -10.14 -15.96
CA TYR A 10 5.74 -9.13 -14.93
C TYR A 10 7.17 -9.25 -14.40
N GLN A 11 7.83 -8.11 -14.16
CA GLN A 11 9.22 -8.12 -13.69
C GLN A 11 9.31 -8.11 -12.16
N LEU A 12 8.26 -7.65 -11.49
CA LEU A 12 8.23 -7.45 -10.05
C LEU A 12 7.51 -8.61 -9.35
N THR A 13 8.25 -9.28 -8.45
CA THR A 13 7.75 -10.45 -7.70
C THR A 13 7.11 -10.05 -6.37
N HIS A 14 7.61 -9.01 -5.71
CA HIS A 14 7.12 -8.59 -4.40
C HIS A 14 7.34 -7.12 -4.11
N ALA A 15 6.53 -6.58 -3.18
CA ALA A 15 6.77 -5.31 -2.53
C ALA A 15 7.28 -5.53 -1.10
N ARG A 16 8.28 -4.76 -0.67
CA ARG A 16 8.74 -4.68 0.72
C ARG A 16 8.03 -3.53 1.42
N HIS A 17 6.86 -3.80 1.98
CA HIS A 17 5.99 -2.75 2.52
C HIS A 17 6.33 -2.43 3.98
N ALA A 18 6.31 -1.15 4.34
CA ALA A 18 6.48 -0.73 5.74
C ALA A 18 5.40 -1.37 6.65
N PRO A 19 5.78 -2.04 7.75
CA PRO A 19 4.81 -2.62 8.68
C PRO A 19 3.93 -1.54 9.31
N SER A 20 4.47 -0.34 9.57
CA SER A 20 3.73 0.82 10.08
C SER A 20 2.60 1.32 9.17
N HIS A 21 2.62 0.98 7.88
CA HIS A 21 1.54 1.35 6.97
C HIS A 21 0.53 0.21 6.86
N CYS A 22 1.00 -1.04 6.79
CA CYS A 22 0.11 -2.20 6.71
C CYS A 22 -0.68 -2.43 8.02
N LEU A 23 -0.10 -2.04 9.15
CA LEU A 23 -0.71 -2.17 10.47
C LEU A 23 -1.58 -0.98 10.86
N ALA A 24 -1.63 0.10 10.07
CA ALA A 24 -2.45 1.29 10.35
C ALA A 24 -3.93 1.02 9.99
N PRO A 25 -4.84 0.83 10.96
CA PRO A 25 -6.24 0.56 10.67
C PRO A 25 -6.89 1.79 10.02
N GLY A 26 -7.58 1.58 8.90
CA GLY A 26 -8.32 2.65 8.22
C GLY A 26 -7.46 3.62 7.40
N LEU A 27 -6.13 3.43 7.31
CA LEU A 27 -5.28 4.17 6.35
C LEU A 27 -5.76 3.94 4.93
N PHE A 28 -5.92 2.68 4.55
CA PHE A 28 -6.66 2.25 3.37
C PHE A 28 -7.95 1.57 3.83
N ARG A 29 -9.10 1.97 3.26
CA ARG A 29 -10.40 1.50 3.74
C ARG A 29 -11.38 1.24 2.61
N ALA A 30 -12.44 0.49 2.89
CA ALA A 30 -13.50 0.26 1.92
C ALA A 30 -14.39 1.50 1.81
N LEU A 31 -14.39 2.13 0.63
CA LEU A 31 -15.05 3.41 0.38
C LEU A 31 -16.46 3.23 -0.20
N GLN A 32 -17.38 4.08 0.23
CA GLN A 32 -18.68 4.22 -0.40
C GLN A 32 -18.59 5.11 -1.64
N LYS A 33 -19.53 4.93 -2.57
CA LYS A 33 -19.63 5.78 -3.76
C LYS A 33 -19.77 7.25 -3.35
N GLY A 34 -18.81 8.07 -3.79
CA GLY A 34 -18.79 9.52 -3.50
C GLY A 34 -18.22 9.91 -2.13
N GLU A 35 -17.74 8.95 -1.32
CA GLU A 35 -17.18 9.23 0.01
C GLU A 35 -15.99 10.20 -0.04
N ARG A 36 -15.13 10.07 -1.08
CA ARG A 36 -14.01 10.99 -1.32
C ARG A 36 -14.39 12.48 -1.38
N LYS A 37 -15.63 12.80 -1.74
CA LYS A 37 -16.12 14.19 -1.80
C LYS A 37 -16.63 14.72 -0.46
N LYS A 38 -16.85 13.84 0.52
CA LYS A 38 -17.57 14.15 1.77
C LYS A 38 -16.74 13.94 3.02
N SER A 39 -15.69 13.13 2.93
CA SER A 39 -14.90 12.70 4.08
C SER A 39 -13.42 12.99 3.83
N LYS A 40 -12.67 13.14 4.92
CA LYS A 40 -11.21 13.31 4.92
C LYS A 40 -10.54 12.04 5.40
N LEU A 41 -9.24 11.91 5.11
CA LEU A 41 -8.39 10.94 5.81
C LEU A 41 -7.98 11.57 7.14
N ASP A 42 -8.27 10.87 8.22
CA ASP A 42 -7.82 11.19 9.57
C ASP A 42 -7.71 9.87 10.33
N VAL A 43 -6.48 9.43 10.56
CA VAL A 43 -6.16 8.14 11.18
C VAL A 43 -5.05 8.38 12.19
N ILE A 44 -5.32 8.06 13.44
CA ILE A 44 -4.33 8.10 14.52
C ILE A 44 -4.28 6.70 15.12
N TYR A 45 -3.09 6.12 15.23
CA TYR A 45 -2.95 4.81 15.84
C TYR A 45 -1.63 4.64 16.57
N ASP A 46 -1.67 3.84 17.63
CA ASP A 46 -0.49 3.44 18.40
C ASP A 46 0.21 2.28 17.68
N TYR A 47 1.44 2.53 17.21
CA TYR A 47 2.29 1.53 16.57
C TYR A 47 3.09 0.70 17.59
N GLY A 48 2.92 0.98 18.88
CA GLY A 48 3.58 0.33 19.99
C GLY A 48 4.89 1.02 20.38
N LYS A 49 5.43 0.63 21.54
CA LYS A 49 6.71 1.14 22.09
C LYS A 49 6.74 2.67 22.19
N GLY A 50 5.61 3.29 22.51
CA GLY A 50 5.50 4.75 22.64
C GLY A 50 5.57 5.50 21.30
N ARG A 51 5.29 4.83 20.17
CA ARG A 51 5.24 5.44 18.85
C ARG A 51 3.78 5.63 18.41
N LEU A 52 3.36 6.88 18.31
CA LEU A 52 2.05 7.25 17.75
C LEU A 52 2.24 7.72 16.31
N ILE A 53 1.38 7.27 15.40
CA ILE A 53 1.42 7.67 14.00
C ILE A 53 0.07 8.23 13.59
N GLU A 54 0.11 9.42 13.00
CA GLU A 54 -1.03 10.15 12.49
C GLU A 54 -0.93 10.22 10.95
N PHE A 55 -2.00 9.91 10.23
CA PHE A 55 -2.15 10.14 8.80
C PHE A 55 -3.33 11.07 8.57
N SER A 56 -3.11 12.17 7.84
CA SER A 56 -4.17 13.12 7.51
C SER A 56 -4.10 13.53 6.05
N GLY A 57 -5.25 13.77 5.43
CA GLY A 57 -5.33 14.15 4.02
C GLY A 57 -6.72 14.60 3.60
N PRO A 58 -6.84 15.28 2.45
CA PRO A 58 -8.11 15.84 2.00
C PRO A 58 -9.14 14.78 1.61
N GLU A 59 -8.69 13.58 1.22
CA GLU A 59 -9.54 12.47 0.77
C GLU A 59 -9.09 11.17 1.44
N PRO A 60 -10.01 10.24 1.77
CA PRO A 60 -9.66 8.91 2.24
C PRO A 60 -9.04 8.04 1.14
N LEU A 61 -8.16 7.12 1.55
CA LEU A 61 -7.51 6.18 0.63
C LEU A 61 -8.28 4.85 0.55
N GLY A 62 -8.42 4.34 -0.67
CA GLY A 62 -9.14 3.12 -1.01
C GLY A 62 -8.25 1.97 -1.47
N ALA A 63 -8.87 0.88 -1.91
CA ALA A 63 -8.18 -0.30 -2.41
C ALA A 63 -7.41 -0.06 -3.73
N ASP A 64 -7.82 0.93 -4.52
CA ASP A 64 -7.11 1.42 -5.71
C ASP A 64 -5.83 2.18 -5.34
N ASP A 65 -5.88 3.04 -4.33
CA ASP A 65 -4.72 3.76 -3.80
C ASP A 65 -3.70 2.77 -3.23
N LEU A 66 -4.16 1.77 -2.45
CA LEU A 66 -3.32 0.71 -1.91
C LEU A 66 -2.58 -0.05 -3.02
N ARG A 67 -3.30 -0.47 -4.06
CA ARG A 67 -2.70 -1.23 -5.16
C ARG A 67 -1.65 -0.41 -5.91
N VAL A 68 -1.88 0.89 -6.10
CA VAL A 68 -0.90 1.80 -6.70
C VAL A 68 0.33 1.95 -5.79
N LEU A 69 0.14 2.10 -4.48
CA LEU A 69 1.26 2.16 -3.52
C LEU A 69 2.11 0.89 -3.54
N GLN A 70 1.48 -0.29 -3.53
CA GLN A 70 2.18 -1.58 -3.62
C GLN A 70 3.00 -1.67 -4.91
N GLY A 71 2.47 -1.19 -6.04
CA GLY A 71 3.20 -1.09 -7.29
C GLY A 71 4.42 -0.18 -7.21
N LEU A 72 4.28 1.02 -6.64
CA LEU A 72 5.39 1.94 -6.42
C LEU A 72 6.47 1.32 -5.54
N ILE A 73 6.10 0.69 -4.43
CA ILE A 73 7.03 0.03 -3.51
C ILE A 73 7.73 -1.16 -4.20
N ALA A 74 7.02 -1.94 -5.01
CA ALA A 74 7.61 -3.03 -5.77
C ALA A 74 8.63 -2.51 -6.81
N MET A 75 8.29 -1.43 -7.52
CA MET A 75 9.19 -0.77 -8.47
C MET A 75 10.43 -0.18 -7.78
N ALA A 76 10.27 0.24 -6.52
CA ALA A 76 11.35 0.74 -5.67
C ALA A 76 12.27 -0.34 -5.10
N GLY A 77 11.97 -1.64 -5.30
CA GLY A 77 12.68 -2.79 -4.72
C GLY A 77 14.13 -2.99 -5.19
N PRO A 78 14.59 -4.21 -5.56
CA PRO A 78 16.00 -4.50 -5.89
C PRO A 78 16.63 -3.65 -7.02
N LYS A 79 15.81 -2.87 -7.74
CA LYS A 79 16.19 -1.95 -8.82
C LYS A 79 15.85 -0.48 -8.53
N GLY A 80 15.36 -0.17 -7.31
CA GLY A 80 15.04 1.20 -6.93
C GLY A 80 16.28 2.08 -6.95
N LEU A 81 16.11 3.36 -7.28
CA LEU A 81 17.20 4.31 -7.22
C LEU A 81 17.39 4.73 -5.77
N ILE A 82 18.41 4.16 -5.12
CA ILE A 82 18.90 4.67 -3.84
C ILE A 82 19.64 5.97 -4.14
N LEU A 83 19.04 7.06 -3.71
CA LEU A 83 19.57 8.40 -3.89
C LEU A 83 20.32 8.82 -2.63
N LYS A 84 21.65 8.67 -2.68
CA LYS A 84 22.57 9.08 -1.61
C LYS A 84 22.48 10.59 -1.33
N PRO A 85 22.96 11.06 -0.16
CA PRO A 85 23.10 12.48 0.15
C PRO A 85 23.78 13.29 -0.95
N GLU A 86 24.84 12.71 -1.52
CA GLU A 86 25.62 13.28 -2.63
C GLU A 86 25.63 12.28 -3.80
N PRO A 87 24.68 12.38 -4.75
CA PRO A 87 24.64 11.51 -5.92
C PRO A 87 25.74 11.85 -6.93
N ASN A 88 26.33 10.82 -7.55
CA ASN A 88 27.41 10.96 -8.52
C ASN A 88 26.94 11.25 -9.97
N THR A 89 25.64 11.34 -10.19
CA THR A 89 25.02 11.50 -11.53
C THR A 89 24.18 12.77 -11.56
N GLU A 90 24.15 13.49 -12.68
CA GLU A 90 23.35 14.72 -12.85
C GLU A 90 21.86 14.50 -12.54
N ASP A 91 21.24 13.45 -13.10
CA ASP A 91 19.86 13.03 -12.79
C ASP A 91 19.66 12.87 -11.27
N GLY A 92 20.60 12.23 -10.60
CA GLY A 92 20.58 12.05 -9.14
C GLY A 92 20.69 13.37 -8.39
N GLN A 93 21.59 14.26 -8.80
CA GLN A 93 21.75 15.57 -8.16
C GLN A 93 20.49 16.43 -8.32
N GLN A 94 19.88 16.44 -9.51
CA GLN A 94 18.61 17.11 -9.77
C GLN A 94 17.47 16.51 -8.93
N LEU A 95 17.36 15.18 -8.88
CA LEU A 95 16.38 14.52 -8.02
C LEU A 95 16.62 14.86 -6.54
N ARG A 96 17.88 14.98 -6.09
CA ARG A 96 18.21 15.31 -4.70
C ARG A 96 17.83 16.74 -4.36
N LEU A 97 18.06 17.67 -5.28
CA LEU A 97 17.59 19.06 -5.15
C LEU A 97 16.07 19.13 -5.07
N PHE A 98 15.38 18.36 -5.90
CA PHE A 98 13.91 18.30 -5.93
C PHE A 98 13.29 17.77 -4.63
N LEU A 99 13.97 16.85 -3.95
CA LEU A 99 13.52 16.36 -2.63
C LEU A 99 13.57 17.43 -1.53
N GLU A 100 14.32 18.52 -1.74
CA GLU A 100 14.61 19.56 -0.76
C GLU A 100 14.82 19.00 0.67
N PRO A 101 15.79 18.07 0.87
CA PRO A 101 15.95 17.43 2.17
C PRO A 101 16.31 18.47 3.24
N LYS A 102 15.68 18.37 4.41
CA LYS A 102 15.88 19.29 5.55
C LYS A 102 16.25 18.51 6.79
N TRP A 103 17.01 19.15 7.67
CA TRP A 103 17.41 18.59 8.96
C TRP A 103 18.17 17.26 8.79
N GLU A 104 17.84 16.25 9.59
CA GLU A 104 18.44 14.91 9.52
C GLU A 104 18.24 14.22 8.15
N ALA A 105 17.26 14.64 7.33
CA ALA A 105 17.05 14.05 6.02
C ALA A 105 18.15 14.40 5.00
N ILE A 106 18.97 15.42 5.27
CA ILE A 106 20.10 15.84 4.42
C ILE A 106 21.10 14.69 4.26
N ASP A 107 21.34 13.93 5.34
CA ASP A 107 22.32 12.84 5.39
C ASP A 107 21.69 11.46 5.14
N MET A 108 20.37 11.40 4.89
CA MET A 108 19.65 10.15 4.66
C MET A 108 19.58 9.80 3.18
N ASP A 109 19.75 8.51 2.88
CA ASP A 109 19.40 7.94 1.59
C ASP A 109 17.89 8.11 1.34
N ALA A 110 17.53 8.53 0.12
CA ALA A 110 16.15 8.57 -0.35
C ALA A 110 15.91 7.45 -1.36
N ILE A 111 14.67 6.97 -1.45
CA ILE A 111 14.29 5.98 -2.47
C ILE A 111 13.34 6.64 -3.46
N VAL A 112 13.77 6.66 -4.72
CA VAL A 112 13.00 7.24 -5.84
C VAL A 112 12.63 6.15 -6.83
N VAL A 113 11.35 6.11 -7.18
CA VAL A 113 10.82 5.30 -8.28
C VAL A 113 10.93 6.11 -9.56
N LYS A 114 11.68 5.61 -10.55
CA LYS A 114 11.74 6.14 -11.92
C LYS A 114 10.96 5.22 -12.85
N GLY A 115 10.03 5.75 -13.65
CA GLY A 115 9.24 4.96 -14.57
C GLY A 115 8.23 5.79 -15.37
N SER A 116 7.05 5.22 -15.60
CA SER A 116 5.92 5.89 -16.24
C SER A 116 4.60 5.39 -15.66
N TYR A 117 3.52 6.18 -15.78
CA TYR A 117 2.18 5.73 -15.37
C TYR A 117 1.78 4.41 -16.05
N ARG A 118 2.17 4.23 -17.32
CA ARG A 118 1.86 3.03 -18.10
C ARG A 118 2.61 1.80 -17.58
N ALA A 119 3.88 1.97 -17.23
CA ALA A 119 4.67 0.90 -16.63
C ALA A 119 4.08 0.50 -15.27
N LEU A 120 3.78 1.48 -14.40
CA LEU A 120 3.16 1.22 -13.11
C LEU A 120 1.80 0.52 -13.23
N ALA A 121 0.92 1.02 -14.12
CA ALA A 121 -0.37 0.39 -14.41
C ALA A 121 -0.20 -1.07 -14.85
N ARG A 122 0.76 -1.36 -15.75
CA ARG A 122 1.05 -2.72 -16.19
C ARG A 122 1.52 -3.58 -15.03
N GLU A 123 2.49 -3.14 -14.23
CA GLU A 123 3.05 -3.94 -13.12
C GLU A 123 2.00 -4.31 -12.07
N ILE A 124 1.04 -3.43 -11.82
CA ILE A 124 -0.07 -3.70 -10.91
C ILE A 124 -1.24 -4.42 -11.60
N GLY A 125 -1.13 -4.86 -12.86
CA GLY A 125 -2.15 -5.66 -13.54
C GLY A 125 -3.35 -4.88 -14.10
N TYR A 126 -3.21 -3.57 -14.31
CA TYR A 126 -4.19 -2.77 -15.05
C TYR A 126 -3.92 -2.89 -16.55
N ALA A 127 -4.78 -3.65 -17.25
CA ALA A 127 -4.57 -4.01 -18.66
C ALA A 127 -4.98 -2.93 -19.68
N SER A 128 -5.76 -1.92 -19.29
CA SER A 128 -6.26 -0.87 -20.21
C SER A 128 -5.48 0.44 -20.10
N ILE A 129 -5.32 1.10 -21.26
CA ILE A 129 -4.71 2.44 -21.38
C ILE A 129 -5.45 3.46 -20.51
N ASN A 130 -6.76 3.30 -20.29
CA ASN A 130 -7.58 4.25 -19.52
C ASN A 130 -7.22 4.33 -18.02
N TYR A 131 -6.47 3.37 -17.49
CA TYR A 131 -6.10 3.37 -16.07
C TYR A 131 -5.03 4.40 -15.72
N TYR A 132 -4.39 5.07 -16.68
CA TYR A 132 -3.41 6.13 -16.38
C TYR A 132 -4.02 7.26 -15.54
N LYS A 133 -5.25 7.69 -15.85
CA LYS A 133 -5.98 8.73 -15.08
C LYS A 133 -6.23 8.28 -13.65
N THR A 134 -6.58 7.01 -13.47
CA THR A 134 -6.79 6.42 -12.14
C THR A 134 -5.50 6.39 -11.35
N VAL A 135 -4.40 5.92 -11.95
CA VAL A 135 -3.08 5.85 -11.29
C VAL A 135 -2.59 7.25 -10.92
N LYS A 136 -2.70 8.22 -11.83
CA LYS A 136 -2.37 9.63 -11.57
C LYS A 136 -3.17 10.18 -10.38
N ALA A 137 -4.48 10.00 -10.38
CA ALA A 137 -5.33 10.43 -9.28
C ALA A 137 -4.99 9.75 -7.94
N CYS A 138 -4.57 8.48 -7.95
CA CYS A 138 -4.09 7.80 -6.75
C CYS A 138 -2.78 8.42 -6.23
N ILE A 139 -1.82 8.68 -7.12
CA ILE A 139 -0.54 9.30 -6.74
C ILE A 139 -0.78 10.71 -6.16
N GLU A 140 -1.58 11.54 -6.83
CA GLU A 140 -1.92 12.87 -6.35
C GLU A 140 -2.64 12.85 -5.01
N ARG A 141 -3.56 11.90 -4.79
CA ARG A 141 -4.21 11.72 -3.47
C ARG A 141 -3.21 11.33 -2.39
N MET A 142 -2.36 10.34 -2.66
CA MET A 142 -1.37 9.86 -1.69
C MET A 142 -0.31 10.92 -1.38
N TRP A 143 0.13 11.72 -2.35
CA TRP A 143 1.06 12.83 -2.11
C TRP A 143 0.47 13.91 -1.20
N LYS A 144 -0.85 14.13 -1.24
CA LYS A 144 -1.54 15.06 -0.32
C LYS A 144 -1.69 14.53 1.11
N VAL A 145 -1.29 13.28 1.39
CA VAL A 145 -1.37 12.70 2.74
C VAL A 145 -0.13 13.09 3.54
N SER A 146 -0.36 13.75 4.67
CA SER A 146 0.65 14.05 5.68
C SER A 146 0.70 12.94 6.72
N ILE A 147 1.89 12.65 7.21
CA ILE A 147 2.18 11.70 8.27
C ILE A 147 2.90 12.45 9.39
N ILE A 148 2.46 12.24 10.62
CA ILE A 148 3.19 12.71 11.82
C ILE A 148 3.50 11.50 12.69
N VAL A 149 4.78 11.30 12.97
CA VAL A 149 5.25 10.27 13.91
C VAL A 149 5.70 10.94 15.19
N GLN A 150 5.13 10.51 16.30
CA GLN A 150 5.56 10.89 17.63
C GLN A 150 6.27 9.71 18.29
N HIS A 151 7.44 9.97 18.89
CA HIS A 151 8.16 9.01 19.74
C HIS A 151 8.65 9.74 20.99
N GLY A 152 8.02 9.44 22.13
CA GLY A 152 8.20 10.24 23.35
C GLY A 152 7.78 11.70 23.13
N SER A 153 8.71 12.64 23.37
CA SER A 153 8.50 14.08 23.17
C SER A 153 8.83 14.57 21.75
N LYS A 154 9.44 13.74 20.91
CA LYS A 154 9.85 14.13 19.54
C LYS A 154 8.72 13.86 18.55
N ARG A 155 8.42 14.84 17.70
CA ARG A 155 7.49 14.71 16.56
C ARG A 155 8.23 14.95 15.25
N LYS A 156 8.01 14.09 14.25
CA LYS A 156 8.54 14.23 12.88
C LYS A 156 7.39 14.17 11.89
N GLY A 157 7.38 15.11 10.94
CA GLY A 157 6.37 15.18 9.88
C GLY A 157 6.97 14.83 8.53
N PHE A 158 6.21 14.13 7.69
CA PHE A 158 6.54 13.84 6.29
C PHE A 158 5.26 13.64 5.49
N ARG A 159 5.35 13.51 4.17
CA ARG A 159 4.22 13.09 3.32
C ARG A 159 4.27 11.58 3.09
N LEU A 160 3.14 10.96 2.74
CA LEU A 160 3.08 9.54 2.39
C LEU A 160 3.92 9.24 1.13
N LEU A 161 3.76 10.06 0.09
CA LEU A 161 4.75 10.19 -0.98
C LEU A 161 5.50 11.49 -0.72
N ALA A 162 6.82 11.41 -0.52
CA ALA A 162 7.62 12.57 -0.16
C ALA A 162 7.51 13.65 -1.24
N GLU A 163 7.62 13.23 -2.50
CA GLU A 163 7.51 14.10 -3.65
C GLU A 163 7.11 13.30 -4.92
N TYR A 164 6.51 13.95 -5.92
CA TYR A 164 6.33 13.32 -7.24
C TYR A 164 6.45 14.34 -8.38
N GLU A 165 6.95 13.88 -9.51
CA GLU A 165 6.99 14.63 -10.77
C GLU A 165 6.55 13.72 -11.91
N SER A 166 5.82 14.27 -12.88
CA SER A 166 5.50 13.52 -14.09
C SER A 166 5.45 14.42 -15.31
N ASP A 167 6.00 13.93 -16.42
CA ASP A 167 5.91 14.52 -17.74
C ASP A 167 5.15 13.55 -18.65
N ASP A 168 3.93 13.95 -19.05
CA ASP A 168 3.06 13.13 -19.90
C ASP A 168 3.58 13.05 -21.35
N VAL A 169 4.39 14.03 -21.81
CA VAL A 169 4.97 14.07 -23.16
C VAL A 169 6.22 13.20 -23.22
N ALA A 170 7.15 13.37 -22.28
CA ALA A 170 8.34 12.52 -22.18
C ALA A 170 8.02 11.12 -21.64
N GLY A 171 6.84 10.92 -21.05
CA GLY A 171 6.40 9.66 -20.48
C GLY A 171 7.14 9.29 -19.20
N HIS A 172 7.62 10.28 -18.45
CA HIS A 172 8.38 10.10 -17.22
C HIS A 172 7.52 10.29 -15.97
N LEU A 173 7.79 9.46 -14.97
CA LEU A 173 7.21 9.52 -13.63
C LEU A 173 8.34 9.29 -12.63
N TYR A 174 8.51 10.25 -11.72
CA TYR A 174 9.37 10.17 -10.56
C TYR A 174 8.51 10.23 -9.31
N VAL A 175 8.70 9.29 -8.39
CA VAL A 175 8.00 9.30 -7.09
C VAL A 175 8.99 9.01 -5.99
N ALA A 176 9.13 9.94 -5.06
CA ALA A 176 9.96 9.78 -3.88
C ALA A 176 9.16 9.18 -2.73
N LEU A 177 9.71 8.13 -2.12
CA LEU A 177 9.08 7.44 -1.01
C LEU A 177 9.48 8.05 0.33
N ASN A 178 8.55 8.06 1.28
CA ASN A 178 8.82 8.58 2.61
C ASN A 178 9.80 7.68 3.39
N PRO A 179 10.49 8.21 4.42
CA PRO A 179 11.52 7.48 5.15
C PRO A 179 11.06 6.13 5.72
N MET A 180 9.81 5.99 6.17
CA MET A 180 9.31 4.73 6.73
C MET A 180 9.16 3.65 5.66
N ILE A 181 8.74 4.03 4.45
CA ILE A 181 8.65 3.11 3.31
C ILE A 181 10.04 2.80 2.79
N ALA A 182 10.90 3.83 2.70
CA ALA A 182 12.27 3.67 2.26
C ALA A 182 13.04 2.68 3.15
N GLU A 183 12.93 2.80 4.47
CA GLU A 183 13.55 1.90 5.44
C GLU A 183 13.18 0.44 5.18
N ALA A 184 11.90 0.14 4.91
CA ALA A 184 11.44 -1.22 4.63
C ALA A 184 12.03 -1.84 3.35
N ILE A 185 12.46 -1.00 2.40
CA ILE A 185 13.04 -1.48 1.14
C ILE A 185 14.53 -1.82 1.30
N LEU A 186 15.25 -1.06 2.15
CA LEU A 186 16.68 -1.24 2.39
C LEU A 186 17.01 -2.65 2.92
N PRO A 187 18.24 -3.15 2.72
CA PRO A 187 18.63 -4.52 3.07
C PRO A 187 18.32 -4.94 4.51
N ASP A 188 18.56 -4.05 5.47
CA ASP A 188 18.40 -4.32 6.92
C ASP A 188 17.02 -3.88 7.46
N GLY A 189 16.16 -3.38 6.58
CA GLY A 189 14.83 -2.90 6.92
C GLY A 189 13.89 -4.00 7.35
N GLN A 190 13.09 -3.75 8.40
CA GLN A 190 11.95 -4.62 8.68
C GLN A 190 10.83 -4.33 7.68
N TYR A 191 10.35 -5.36 7.00
CA TYR A 191 9.30 -5.23 6.00
C TYR A 191 8.26 -6.34 6.07
N ILE A 192 7.08 -6.03 5.56
CA ILE A 192 6.06 -7.00 5.20
C ILE A 192 6.22 -7.31 3.72
N ARG A 193 6.55 -8.56 3.41
CA ARG A 193 6.58 -9.02 2.02
C ARG A 193 5.14 -9.07 1.51
N ILE A 194 4.84 -8.41 0.41
CA ILE A 194 3.55 -8.53 -0.29
C ILE A 194 3.83 -9.17 -1.64
N ASP A 195 3.16 -10.28 -1.95
CA ASP A 195 3.34 -10.94 -3.23
C ASP A 195 2.59 -10.22 -4.35
N MET A 196 3.31 -9.86 -5.42
CA MET A 196 2.71 -9.08 -6.49
C MET A 196 1.85 -9.93 -7.43
N ASP A 197 2.04 -11.25 -7.49
CA ASP A 197 1.14 -12.13 -8.24
C ASP A 197 -0.23 -12.23 -7.54
N GLU A 198 -0.23 -12.32 -6.21
CA GLU A 198 -1.46 -12.25 -5.42
C GLU A 198 -2.15 -10.89 -5.63
N VAL A 199 -1.43 -9.77 -5.47
CA VAL A 199 -1.98 -8.41 -5.69
C VAL A 199 -2.62 -8.27 -7.07
N ARG A 200 -1.98 -8.82 -8.11
CA ARG A 200 -2.50 -8.78 -9.47
C ARG A 200 -3.77 -9.62 -9.62
N ALA A 201 -3.80 -10.80 -9.01
CA ALA A 201 -4.90 -11.74 -9.09
C ALA A 201 -6.16 -11.28 -8.32
N LEU A 202 -5.99 -10.47 -7.26
CA LEU A 202 -7.10 -9.92 -6.47
C LEU A 202 -7.97 -8.92 -7.25
N ARG A 203 -9.24 -9.28 -7.38
CA ARG A 203 -10.30 -8.57 -8.10
C ARG A 203 -11.11 -7.67 -7.18
N SER A 204 -11.51 -8.14 -6.01
CA SER A 204 -12.38 -7.36 -5.12
C SER A 204 -11.62 -6.34 -4.26
N GLU A 205 -12.25 -5.20 -3.97
CA GLU A 205 -11.67 -4.17 -3.09
C GLU A 205 -11.44 -4.70 -1.68
N ASN A 206 -12.40 -5.46 -1.14
CA ASN A 206 -12.31 -6.04 0.19
C ASN A 206 -11.15 -7.04 0.30
N ALA A 207 -10.94 -7.89 -0.70
CA ALA A 207 -9.85 -8.85 -0.67
C ALA A 207 -8.49 -8.17 -0.76
N ARG A 208 -8.33 -7.09 -1.54
CA ARG A 208 -7.09 -6.30 -1.57
C ARG A 208 -6.75 -5.71 -0.20
N LEU A 209 -7.73 -5.12 0.47
CA LEU A 209 -7.55 -4.50 1.78
C LEU A 209 -7.22 -5.55 2.86
N ILE A 210 -7.96 -6.65 2.90
CA ILE A 210 -7.71 -7.72 3.86
C ILE A 210 -6.40 -8.44 3.58
N HIS A 211 -6.04 -8.65 2.32
CA HIS A 211 -4.77 -9.28 1.94
C HIS A 211 -3.57 -8.54 2.53
N GLN A 212 -3.49 -7.21 2.35
CA GLN A 212 -2.41 -6.41 2.96
C GLN A 212 -2.40 -6.58 4.49
N ARG A 213 -3.59 -6.52 5.11
CA ARG A 213 -3.72 -6.60 6.56
C ARG A 213 -3.25 -7.95 7.11
N LEU A 214 -3.68 -9.04 6.48
CA LEU A 214 -3.31 -10.40 6.86
C LEU A 214 -1.83 -10.65 6.58
N CYS A 215 -1.27 -10.14 5.49
CA CYS A 215 0.18 -10.24 5.25
C CYS A 215 1.00 -9.59 6.36
N ALA A 216 0.51 -8.52 6.97
CA ALA A 216 1.21 -7.83 8.05
C ALA A 216 1.04 -8.48 9.41
N TRP A 217 -0.05 -9.25 9.59
CA TRP A 217 -0.39 -9.87 10.85
C TRP A 217 0.03 -11.34 10.94
N ILE A 218 0.03 -12.05 9.80
CA ILE A 218 0.33 -13.48 9.70
C ILE A 218 1.65 -13.66 8.95
N ASN A 219 2.64 -14.25 9.61
CA ASN A 219 3.90 -14.61 8.97
C ASN A 219 3.70 -15.78 7.99
N PRO A 220 4.48 -15.88 6.90
CA PRO A 220 4.40 -17.00 5.97
C PRO A 220 4.51 -18.35 6.68
N GLY A 221 3.65 -19.30 6.30
CA GLY A 221 3.53 -20.62 6.92
C GLY A 221 2.86 -20.64 8.29
N GLN A 222 2.58 -19.48 8.91
CA GLN A 222 1.91 -19.39 10.20
C GLN A 222 0.39 -19.26 10.03
N THR A 223 -0.31 -19.65 11.09
CA THR A 223 -1.77 -19.67 11.15
C THR A 223 -2.26 -18.79 12.29
N GLU A 224 -3.24 -17.95 12.01
CA GLU A 224 -3.88 -17.09 13.01
C GLU A 224 -5.40 -17.19 12.95
N ARG A 225 -6.07 -16.82 14.05
CA ARG A 225 -7.54 -16.87 14.16
C ARG A 225 -8.15 -15.48 14.25
N VAL A 226 -9.11 -15.17 13.38
CA VAL A 226 -9.73 -13.85 13.30
C VAL A 226 -11.24 -13.93 13.13
N SER A 227 -11.96 -13.02 13.78
CA SER A 227 -13.40 -12.90 13.60
C SER A 227 -13.76 -12.03 12.39
N LEU A 228 -14.94 -12.25 11.80
CA LEU A 228 -15.49 -11.36 10.77
C LEU A 228 -15.68 -9.93 11.28
N ASP A 229 -16.03 -9.75 12.56
CA ASP A 229 -16.19 -8.42 13.16
C ASP A 229 -14.84 -7.68 13.19
N THR A 230 -13.77 -8.38 13.58
CA THR A 230 -12.39 -7.84 13.58
C THR A 230 -11.96 -7.46 12.17
N LEU A 231 -12.13 -8.35 11.19
CA LEU A 231 -11.83 -8.04 9.79
C LEU A 231 -12.65 -6.85 9.30
N CYS A 232 -13.96 -6.82 9.59
CA CYS A 232 -14.84 -5.71 9.23
C CYS A 232 -14.37 -4.38 9.83
N GLY A 233 -13.88 -4.38 11.07
CA GLY A 233 -13.30 -3.21 11.72
C GLY A 233 -12.04 -2.68 11.04
N TYR A 234 -11.27 -3.52 10.35
CA TYR A 234 -10.11 -3.08 9.57
C TYR A 234 -10.51 -2.33 8.28
N LEU A 235 -11.61 -2.72 7.62
CA LEU A 235 -12.03 -2.08 6.37
C LEU A 235 -12.90 -0.84 6.61
N HIS A 236 -13.60 -0.76 7.74
CA HIS A 236 -14.64 0.23 7.97
C HIS A 236 -14.45 0.92 9.31
N GLN A 237 -14.31 2.25 9.27
CA GLN A 237 -14.12 3.05 10.48
C GLN A 237 -15.39 3.17 11.35
N THR A 238 -16.57 3.09 10.73
CA THR A 238 -17.85 3.25 11.44
C THR A 238 -18.49 1.89 11.72
N PRO A 239 -18.72 1.55 13.01
CA PRO A 239 -19.49 0.38 13.40
C PRO A 239 -20.91 0.45 12.83
N VAL A 240 -21.45 -0.71 12.43
CA VAL A 240 -22.82 -0.83 11.93
C VAL A 240 -23.45 -2.10 12.48
N THR A 241 -24.78 -2.16 12.52
CA THR A 241 -25.53 -3.32 13.00
C THR A 241 -26.53 -3.80 11.95
N GLY A 242 -27.24 -4.90 12.25
CA GLY A 242 -28.37 -5.38 11.43
C GLY A 242 -28.00 -5.78 10.00
N ALA A 243 -28.82 -5.37 9.04
CA ALA A 243 -28.69 -5.77 7.63
C ALA A 243 -27.38 -5.30 7.00
N THR A 244 -26.89 -4.12 7.37
CA THR A 244 -25.63 -3.57 6.85
C THR A 244 -24.44 -4.41 7.29
N LEU A 245 -24.40 -4.80 8.57
CA LEU A 245 -23.34 -5.67 9.10
C LEU A 245 -23.35 -7.03 8.39
N ARG A 246 -24.53 -7.63 8.22
CA ARG A 246 -24.68 -8.90 7.48
C ARG A 246 -24.13 -8.82 6.06
N LYS A 247 -24.42 -7.74 5.32
CA LYS A 247 -23.87 -7.52 3.97
C LYS A 247 -22.35 -7.33 3.97
N ARG A 248 -21.78 -6.66 4.98
CA ARG A 248 -20.32 -6.52 5.12
C ARG A 248 -19.67 -7.89 5.38
N HIS A 249 -20.24 -8.69 6.27
CA HIS A 249 -19.79 -10.06 6.54
C HIS A 249 -19.87 -10.97 5.31
N GLU A 250 -20.94 -10.88 4.54
CA GLU A 250 -21.08 -11.62 3.28
C GLU A 250 -19.98 -11.26 2.26
N ARG A 251 -19.69 -9.97 2.11
CA ARG A 251 -18.60 -9.50 1.23
C ARG A 251 -17.22 -9.91 1.75
N LEU A 252 -17.02 -9.97 3.06
CA LEU A 252 -15.78 -10.48 3.66
C LEU A 252 -15.59 -11.97 3.43
N ARG A 253 -16.65 -12.78 3.54
CA ARG A 253 -16.56 -14.21 3.18
C ARG A 253 -16.10 -14.39 1.73
N ARG A 254 -16.70 -13.66 0.78
CA ARG A 254 -16.26 -13.68 -0.62
C ARG A 254 -14.80 -13.24 -0.80
N ALA A 255 -14.33 -12.29 0.00
CA ALA A 255 -12.94 -11.86 -0.03
C ALA A 255 -12.00 -12.94 0.51
N LEU A 256 -12.41 -13.70 1.52
CA LEU A 256 -11.67 -14.85 2.04
C LEU A 256 -11.65 -16.02 1.04
N ASP A 257 -12.77 -16.29 0.35
CA ASP A 257 -12.83 -17.28 -0.73
C ASP A 257 -11.86 -16.90 -1.87
N GLU A 258 -11.75 -15.61 -2.16
CA GLU A 258 -10.80 -15.08 -3.14
C GLU A 258 -9.35 -15.33 -2.70
N LEU A 259 -9.00 -15.10 -1.43
CA LEU A 259 -7.67 -15.45 -0.91
C LEU A 259 -7.40 -16.96 -0.98
N GLN A 260 -8.40 -17.79 -0.68
CA GLN A 260 -8.28 -19.24 -0.77
C GLN A 260 -7.92 -19.71 -2.18
N SER A 261 -8.48 -19.05 -3.22
CA SER A 261 -8.13 -19.32 -4.63
C SER A 261 -6.68 -18.99 -4.98
N LEU A 262 -5.98 -18.21 -4.14
CA LEU A 262 -4.58 -17.84 -4.29
C LEU A 262 -3.63 -18.74 -3.48
N GLY A 263 -4.15 -19.76 -2.78
CA GLY A 263 -3.35 -20.70 -2.00
C GLY A 263 -3.31 -20.42 -0.50
N TRP A 264 -4.04 -19.43 -0.01
CA TRP A 264 -4.24 -19.25 1.44
C TRP A 264 -5.11 -20.37 1.99
N LEU A 265 -4.78 -20.91 3.16
CA LEU A 265 -5.67 -21.86 3.82
C LEU A 265 -6.62 -21.08 4.72
N VAL A 266 -7.91 -21.13 4.40
CA VAL A 266 -8.96 -20.42 5.12
C VAL A 266 -10.01 -21.45 5.56
N THR A 267 -10.22 -21.58 6.86
CA THR A 267 -11.21 -22.50 7.42
C THR A 267 -12.09 -21.77 8.44
N GLU A 268 -13.42 -21.87 8.31
CA GLU A 268 -14.35 -21.34 9.34
C GLU A 268 -14.35 -22.30 10.55
N TYR A 269 -13.45 -22.06 11.51
CA TYR A 269 -13.31 -22.87 12.73
C TYR A 269 -14.60 -22.89 13.57
N ARG A 270 -15.25 -21.72 13.67
CA ARG A 270 -16.57 -21.55 14.29
C ARG A 270 -17.32 -20.47 13.52
N LYS A 271 -18.64 -20.42 13.64
CA LYS A 271 -19.46 -19.42 12.95
C LYS A 271 -18.91 -18.00 13.14
N GLY A 272 -18.44 -17.39 12.05
CA GLY A 272 -17.87 -16.05 12.03
C GLY A 272 -16.42 -15.92 12.52
N ILE A 273 -15.73 -17.01 12.83
CA ILE A 273 -14.32 -17.06 13.24
C ILE A 273 -13.57 -17.96 12.27
N PHE A 274 -12.56 -17.39 11.62
CA PHE A 274 -11.75 -18.05 10.61
C PHE A 274 -10.35 -18.30 11.13
N GLU A 275 -9.86 -19.50 10.86
CA GLU A 275 -8.45 -19.85 10.95
C GLU A 275 -7.83 -19.64 9.58
N VAL A 276 -6.81 -18.81 9.50
CA VAL A 276 -6.19 -18.37 8.25
C VAL A 276 -4.69 -18.65 8.31
N GLN A 277 -4.21 -19.48 7.38
CA GLN A 277 -2.78 -19.71 7.18
C GLN A 277 -2.32 -18.97 5.94
N ARG A 278 -1.22 -18.24 6.09
CA ARG A 278 -0.56 -17.58 4.98
C ARG A 278 0.37 -18.57 4.26
N PRO A 279 0.33 -18.64 2.91
CA PRO A 279 1.24 -19.49 2.15
C PRO A 279 2.71 -19.08 2.30
#